data_AF-A0A434QSU2-F1
#
_entry.id   AF-A0A434QSU2-F1
#
_cell.length_a   1.000
_cell.length_b   1.000
_cell.length_c   1.000
_cell.angle_alpha   90.00
_cell.angle_beta   90.00
_cell.angle_gamma   90.00
#
_symmetry.space_group_name_H-M   'P 1'
#
loop_
_entity.id
_entity.type
_entity.pdbx_description
1 polymer ?
#
loop_
_entity_poly.entity_id
_entity_poly.type
_entity_poly.pdbx_seq_one_letter_code
_entity_poly.pdbx_strand_id
1 'polypeptide(L)'
;GGIRAALDTNFAPLSPGDFIGKWMSLIAPAAETVSSSTFMTATERQTALERISIRYSIANLRTFPCVSILEGKGKLTLHGAWFDISTGELWVMNKETGDFERPEL
;
A
#
# COMPACT_ATOMS: atom_id res chain seq x y z
N GLY A 1 -11.48 0.01 4.40
CA GLY A 1 -11.52 0.62 5.74
C GLY A 1 -10.47 1.71 5.88
N GLY A 2 -9.21 1.35 6.18
CA GLY A 2 -8.12 2.31 6.40
C GLY A 2 -7.81 3.23 5.21
N ILE A 3 -7.73 2.70 3.99
CA ILE A 3 -7.46 3.53 2.79
C ILE A 3 -8.60 4.52 2.50
N ARG A 4 -9.85 4.14 2.75
CA ARG A 4 -10.97 5.06 2.64
C ARG A 4 -10.85 6.21 3.65
N ALA A 5 -10.37 5.95 4.86
CA ALA A 5 -10.08 7.00 5.83
C ALA A 5 -8.87 7.86 5.42
N ALA A 6 -7.89 7.30 4.70
CA ALA A 6 -6.74 8.03 4.18
C ALA A 6 -7.11 9.04 3.08
N LEU A 7 -8.11 8.69 2.26
CA LEU A 7 -8.63 9.56 1.20
C LEU A 7 -9.51 10.70 1.72
N ASP A 8 -9.99 10.59 2.95
CA ASP A 8 -10.84 11.59 3.57
C ASP A 8 -9.99 12.44 4.51
N THR A 9 -9.66 13.65 4.05
CA THR A 9 -8.74 14.60 4.71
C THR A 9 -9.24 15.11 6.06
N ASN A 10 -10.45 14.73 6.48
CA ASN A 10 -11.09 15.19 7.70
C ASN A 10 -11.11 14.15 8.85
N PHE A 11 -10.32 13.07 8.75
CA PHE A 11 -10.35 12.00 9.75
C PHE A 11 -9.61 12.35 11.05
N ALA A 12 -10.32 12.20 12.18
CA ALA A 12 -9.74 12.16 13.51
C ALA A 12 -8.88 10.88 13.70
N PRO A 13 -7.86 10.90 14.60
CA PRO A 13 -6.98 9.75 14.79
C PRO A 13 -7.76 8.48 15.15
N LEU A 14 -7.51 7.41 14.39
CA LEU A 14 -8.27 6.15 14.45
C LEU A 14 -7.98 5.30 15.71
N SER A 15 -6.92 5.60 16.46
CA SER A 15 -6.61 4.92 17.73
C SER A 15 -5.71 5.74 18.66
N PRO A 16 -5.81 5.59 19.99
CA PRO A 16 -4.91 6.22 20.96
C PRO A 16 -3.46 5.73 20.85
N GLY A 17 -3.25 4.54 20.29
CA GLY A 17 -1.94 4.05 19.88
C GLY A 17 -1.60 4.60 18.50
N ASP A 18 -0.60 5.47 18.43
CA ASP A 18 -0.17 6.26 17.26
C ASP A 18 0.40 5.41 16.09
N PHE A 19 0.20 4.10 16.08
CA PHE A 19 0.74 3.22 15.04
C PHE A 19 0.02 3.38 13.70
N ILE A 20 -1.33 3.44 13.71
CA ILE A 20 -2.10 3.67 12.49
C ILE A 20 -1.88 5.10 11.99
N GLY A 21 -1.86 6.10 12.87
CA GLY A 21 -1.58 7.49 12.52
C GLY A 21 -0.20 7.67 11.88
N LYS A 22 0.84 7.08 12.48
CA LYS A 22 2.20 7.10 11.94
C LYS A 22 2.37 6.30 10.66
N TRP A 23 1.64 5.20 10.48
CA TRP A 23 1.62 4.47 9.21
C TRP A 23 0.91 5.26 8.11
N MET A 24 -0.20 5.92 8.45
CA MET A 24 -0.96 6.78 7.54
C MET A 24 -0.18 8.02 7.14
N SER A 25 0.66 8.59 8.02
CA SER A 25 1.51 9.73 7.69
C SER A 25 2.58 9.39 6.65
N LEU A 26 3.03 8.13 6.57
CA LEU A 26 3.99 7.69 5.54
C LEU A 26 3.38 7.69 4.14
N ILE A 27 2.06 7.47 4.04
CA ILE A 27 1.34 7.43 2.76
C ILE A 27 0.61 8.74 2.44
N ALA A 28 0.59 9.70 3.37
CA ALA A 28 -0.15 10.96 3.24
C ALA A 28 0.20 11.76 1.97
N PRO A 29 1.47 11.94 1.57
CA PRO A 29 1.78 12.69 0.34
C PRO A 29 1.20 12.02 -0.93
N ALA A 30 1.18 10.68 -0.94
CA ALA A 30 0.61 9.94 -2.05
C ALA A 30 -0.92 9.92 -2.00
N ALA A 31 -1.51 9.90 -0.79
CA ALA A 31 -2.93 10.04 -0.58
C ALA A 31 -3.44 11.40 -1.09
N GLU A 32 -2.75 12.50 -0.77
CA GLU A 32 -3.07 13.86 -1.25
C GLU A 32 -3.01 13.96 -2.79
N THR A 33 -1.99 13.36 -3.40
CA THR A 33 -1.83 13.34 -4.86
C THR A 33 -2.97 12.57 -5.53
N VAL A 34 -3.34 11.41 -4.98
CA VAL A 34 -4.43 10.58 -5.51
C VAL A 34 -5.80 11.21 -5.24
N SER A 35 -6.02 11.79 -4.06
CA SER A 35 -7.29 12.43 -3.68
C SER A 35 -7.58 13.69 -4.51
N SER A 36 -6.54 14.45 -4.87
CA SER A 36 -6.65 15.66 -5.69
C SER A 36 -6.80 15.39 -7.19
N SER A 37 -6.60 14.15 -7.64
CA SER A 37 -6.80 13.76 -9.04
C SER A 37 -8.27 13.88 -9.46
N THR A 38 -8.53 14.73 -10.46
CA THR A 38 -9.85 14.93 -11.09
C THR A 38 -10.15 13.93 -12.21
N PHE A 39 -9.15 13.17 -12.65
CA PHE A 39 -9.25 12.19 -13.75
C PHE A 39 -9.66 10.80 -13.27
N MET A 40 -9.80 10.58 -11.97
CA MET A 40 -10.12 9.28 -11.37
C MET A 40 -11.48 9.29 -10.70
N THR A 41 -12.22 8.21 -10.87
CA THR A 41 -13.39 7.87 -10.07
C THR A 41 -13.00 7.59 -8.61
N ALA A 42 -13.98 7.61 -7.70
CA ALA A 42 -13.73 7.29 -6.29
C ALA A 42 -13.13 5.89 -6.10
N THR A 43 -13.61 4.91 -6.87
CA THR A 43 -13.08 3.53 -6.83
C THR A 43 -11.65 3.46 -7.35
N GLU A 44 -11.34 4.13 -8.47
CA GLU A 44 -9.97 4.17 -8.99
C GLU A 44 -8.99 4.83 -8.01
N ARG A 45 -9.40 5.91 -7.33
CA ARG A 45 -8.60 6.53 -6.27
C ARG A 45 -8.34 5.57 -5.10
N GLN A 46 -9.38 4.84 -4.69
CA GLN A 46 -9.24 3.84 -3.64
C GLN A 46 -8.26 2.73 -4.04
N THR A 47 -8.45 2.11 -5.20
CA THR A 47 -7.59 1.03 -5.69
C THR A 47 -6.14 1.54 -5.90
N ALA A 48 -5.97 2.75 -6.43
CA ALA A 48 -4.66 3.36 -6.58
C ALA A 48 -3.95 3.53 -5.24
N LEU A 49 -4.64 4.10 -4.24
CA LEU A 49 -4.05 4.31 -2.92
C LEU A 49 -3.78 3.00 -2.18
N GLU A 50 -4.64 1.99 -2.33
CA GLU A 50 -4.40 0.63 -1.83
C GLU A 50 -3.09 0.05 -2.39
N ARG A 51 -2.90 0.10 -3.72
CA ARG A 51 -1.68 -0.40 -4.39
C ARG A 51 -0.43 0.40 -4.00
N ILE A 52 -0.56 1.72 -3.89
CA ILE A 52 0.51 2.60 -3.39
C ILE A 52 0.91 2.22 -1.96
N SER A 53 -0.07 2.01 -1.08
CA SER A 53 0.21 1.66 0.33
C SER A 53 1.01 0.36 0.46
N ILE A 54 0.77 -0.62 -0.42
CA ILE A 54 1.53 -1.87 -0.48
C ILE A 54 2.97 -1.60 -0.90
N ARG A 55 3.18 -0.82 -1.97
CA ARG A 55 4.53 -0.43 -2.43
C ARG A 55 5.33 0.26 -1.33
N TYR A 56 4.73 1.24 -0.66
CA TYR A 56 5.35 1.95 0.47
C TYR A 56 5.66 1.00 1.62
N SER A 57 4.76 0.07 1.95
CA SER A 57 4.99 -0.89 3.04
C SER A 57 6.16 -1.83 2.73
N ILE A 58 6.29 -2.31 1.50
CA ILE A 58 7.44 -3.12 1.07
C ILE A 58 8.74 -2.32 1.13
N ALA A 59 8.73 -1.07 0.63
CA ALA A 59 9.89 -0.19 0.72
C ALA A 59 10.29 0.07 2.19
N ASN A 60 9.32 0.32 3.06
CA ASN A 60 9.53 0.53 4.49
C ASN A 60 10.11 -0.72 5.16
N LEU A 61 9.61 -1.92 4.84
CA LEU A 61 10.17 -3.18 5.34
C LEU A 61 11.66 -3.33 5.00
N ARG A 62 12.08 -2.90 3.80
CA ARG A 62 13.50 -2.92 3.38
C ARG A 62 14.39 -1.94 4.12
N THR A 63 13.84 -0.97 4.85
CA THR A 63 14.63 -0.06 5.69
C THR A 63 15.11 -0.73 6.98
N PHE A 64 14.48 -1.83 7.42
CA PHE A 64 14.90 -2.56 8.60
C PHE A 64 16.13 -3.43 8.29
N PRO A 65 17.27 -3.27 9.01
CA PRO A 65 18.50 -4.01 8.73
C PRO A 65 18.33 -5.53 8.73
N CYS A 66 17.50 -6.07 9.64
CA CYS A 66 17.24 -7.51 9.69
C CYS A 66 16.57 -8.04 8.41
N VAL A 67 15.69 -7.23 7.79
CA VAL A 67 14.98 -7.59 6.57
C VAL A 67 15.92 -7.48 5.37
N SER A 68 16.56 -6.33 5.18
CA SER A 68 17.43 -6.10 4.01
C SER A 68 18.64 -7.04 3.98
N ILE A 69 19.23 -7.36 5.13
CA ILE A 69 20.35 -8.32 5.22
C ILE A 69 19.88 -9.73 4.85
N LEU A 70 18.69 -10.17 5.28
CA LEU A 70 18.18 -11.50 4.96
C LEU A 70 17.69 -11.59 3.51
N GLU A 71 17.05 -10.55 2.99
CA GLU A 71 16.63 -10.45 1.58
C GLU A 71 17.86 -10.48 0.66
N GLY A 72 18.91 -9.69 0.96
CA GLY A 72 20.16 -9.68 0.18
C GLY A 72 20.95 -11.00 0.25
N LYS A 73 20.71 -11.84 1.26
CA LYS A 73 21.28 -13.20 1.37
C LYS A 73 20.40 -14.28 0.72
N GLY A 74 19.26 -13.90 0.12
CA GLY A 74 18.29 -14.85 -0.45
C GLY A 74 17.59 -15.72 0.61
N LYS A 75 17.64 -15.35 1.89
CA LYS A 75 17.01 -16.09 3.00
C LYS A 75 15.61 -15.59 3.34
N LEU A 76 15.22 -14.44 2.79
CA LEU A 76 13.91 -13.84 2.92
C LEU A 76 13.48 -13.31 1.55
N THR A 77 12.19 -13.35 1.27
CA THR A 77 11.65 -12.74 0.05
C THR A 77 10.41 -11.94 0.41
N LEU A 78 10.36 -10.69 -0.03
CA LEU A 78 9.20 -9.83 0.16
C LEU A 78 8.29 -9.89 -1.07
N HIS A 79 6.99 -9.98 -0.81
CA HIS A 79 5.94 -9.98 -1.83
C HIS A 79 4.85 -9.00 -1.43
N GLY A 80 4.39 -8.19 -2.39
CA GLY A 80 3.20 -7.37 -2.26
C GLY A 80 2.02 -8.09 -2.91
N ALA A 81 0.86 -8.07 -2.25
CA ALA A 81 -0.36 -8.67 -2.75
C ALA A 81 -1.56 -7.75 -2.47
N TRP A 82 -2.43 -7.61 -3.45
CA TRP A 82 -3.70 -6.90 -3.34
C TRP A 82 -4.82 -7.87 -3.70
N PHE A 83 -5.80 -8.01 -2.81
CA PHE A 83 -6.91 -8.94 -3.00
C PHE A 83 -8.20 -8.15 -3.18
N ASP A 84 -8.81 -8.27 -4.36
CA ASP A 84 -10.11 -7.69 -4.63
C ASP A 84 -11.19 -8.61 -4.06
N ILE A 85 -11.77 -8.21 -2.94
CA ILE A 85 -12.82 -8.98 -2.27
C ILE A 85 -14.09 -9.06 -3.13
N SER A 86 -14.36 -8.05 -3.97
CA SER A 86 -15.58 -7.99 -4.76
C SER A 86 -15.57 -8.98 -5.92
N THR A 87 -14.40 -9.21 -6.52
CA THR A 87 -14.22 -10.15 -7.63
C THR A 87 -13.63 -11.50 -7.18
N GLY A 88 -13.06 -11.56 -5.97
CA GLY A 88 -12.36 -12.73 -5.45
C GLY A 88 -10.98 -12.94 -6.10
N GLU A 89 -10.39 -11.88 -6.67
CA GLU A 89 -9.15 -11.96 -7.44
C GLU A 89 -7.94 -11.51 -6.62
N LEU A 90 -6.87 -12.33 -6.67
CA LEU A 90 -5.56 -11.97 -6.15
C LEU A 90 -4.73 -11.31 -7.24
N TRP A 91 -4.09 -10.20 -6.89
CA TRP A 91 -3.13 -9.49 -7.72
C TRP A 91 -1.80 -9.41 -6.98
N VAL A 92 -0.72 -9.81 -7.63
CA VAL A 92 0.63 -9.82 -7.06
C VAL A 92 1.42 -8.64 -7.63
N MET A 93 2.18 -7.97 -6.77
CA MET A 93 3.04 -6.87 -7.18
C MET A 93 4.30 -7.43 -7.85
N ASN A 94 4.53 -7.03 -9.10
CA ASN A 94 5.79 -7.24 -9.79
C ASN A 94 6.92 -6.51 -9.04
N LYS A 95 8.01 -7.22 -8.75
CA LYS A 95 9.10 -6.70 -7.92
C LYS A 95 9.92 -5.61 -8.60
N GLU A 96 9.96 -5.61 -9.93
CA GLU A 96 10.77 -4.71 -10.74
C GLU A 96 10.00 -3.45 -11.10
N THR A 97 8.75 -3.59 -11.57
CA THR A 97 7.94 -2.45 -12.02
C THR A 97 7.08 -1.85 -10.90
N GLY A 98 6.72 -2.64 -9.89
CA GLY A 98 5.74 -2.26 -8.87
C GLY A 98 4.29 -2.27 -9.37
N ASP A 99 4.04 -2.77 -10.58
CA ASP A 99 2.70 -3.00 -11.12
C ASP A 99 2.06 -4.25 -10.51
N PHE A 100 0.75 -4.34 -10.60
CA PHE A 100 -0.02 -5.46 -10.07
C PHE A 100 -0.56 -6.31 -11.20
N GLU A 101 -0.18 -7.59 -11.21
CA GLU A 101 -0.56 -8.57 -12.21
C GLU A 101 -1.29 -9.75 -11.56
N ARG A 102 -2.14 -10.42 -12.34
CA ARG A 102 -2.78 -11.65 -11.87
C ARG A 102 -1.72 -12.76 -11.89
N PRO A 103 -1.51 -13.49 -10.79
CA PRO A 103 -0.59 -14.61 -10.80
C PRO A 103 -1.12 -15.69 -11.75
N GLU A 104 -0.27 -16.16 -12.66
CA GLU A 104 -0.54 -17.39 -13.41
C GLU A 104 -0.50 -18.57 -12.43
N LEU A 105 -1.51 -19.44 -12.48
CA LEU A 105 -1.65 -20.64 -11.64
C LEU A 105 -0.78 -21.79 -12.17
#